data_AF-A0A8B7JR41-F1
#
_entry.id   AF-A0A8B7JR41-F1
#
_cell.length_a   1.000
_cell.length_b   1.000
_cell.length_c   1.000
_cell.angle_alpha   90.00
_cell.angle_beta   90.00
_cell.angle_gamma   90.00
#
_symmetry.space_group_name_H-M   'P 1'
#
loop_
_entity.id
_entity.type
_entity.pdbx_description
1 polymer ?
#
loop_
_entity_poly.entity_id
_entity_poly.type
_entity_poly.pdbx_seq_one_letter_code
_entity_poly.pdbx_strand_id
1 'polypeptide(L)'
;MLDAIVEFASKKAVQHLKKIRIVIFQTKMNGEFYESMKKRQELDAYDSDTDESKLASFSFSKKQSTEKKQPVVLEKKVELVTFQICGESQKNVDDAASWIKNSILKEQSENIISDELIESFDQRQIKTLADLQRRKHVTIQLENNQSPPHVKISGITRDVYSVSMEVQNMIQKLKDTQEEQSKAELVYNLVEWRYPGSNDTFVAFDKLTNMQLEDAKIAKKAHVTVKIKNKNYKVDLNTLQANDDQGTTFSIQRVPKNEGNLQLC
;
A
#
# COMPACT_ATOMS: atom_id res chain seq x y z
N MET A 1 -38.92 -7.86 21.03
CA MET A 1 -37.65 -7.76 20.29
C MET A 1 -36.78 -8.99 20.51
N LEU A 2 -36.35 -9.29 21.74
CA LEU A 2 -35.55 -10.49 22.04
C LEU A 2 -36.26 -11.79 21.65
N ASP A 3 -37.57 -11.91 21.87
CA ASP A 3 -38.34 -13.09 21.44
C ASP A 3 -38.34 -13.28 19.92
N ALA A 4 -38.40 -12.19 19.15
CA ALA A 4 -38.30 -12.27 17.69
C ALA A 4 -36.90 -12.68 17.23
N ILE A 5 -35.86 -12.33 17.98
CA ILE A 5 -34.49 -12.80 17.75
C ILE A 5 -34.38 -14.29 18.04
N VAL A 6 -34.95 -14.76 19.16
CA VAL A 6 -34.99 -16.18 19.54
C VAL A 6 -35.80 -17.00 18.54
N GLU A 7 -36.95 -16.50 18.12
CA GLU A 7 -37.79 -17.12 17.08
C GLU A 7 -37.05 -17.19 15.73
N PHE A 8 -36.30 -16.14 15.39
CA PHE A 8 -35.47 -16.14 14.19
C PHE A 8 -34.33 -17.15 14.28
N ALA A 9 -33.63 -17.23 15.43
CA ALA A 9 -32.52 -18.14 15.68
C ALA A 9 -32.94 -19.62 15.77
N SER A 10 -34.12 -19.89 16.33
CA SER A 10 -34.67 -21.24 16.50
C SER A 10 -35.23 -21.86 15.21
N LYS A 11 -35.43 -21.06 14.14
CA LYS A 11 -35.76 -21.58 12.81
C LYS A 11 -34.55 -22.34 12.26
N LYS A 12 -34.79 -23.57 11.79
CA LYS A 12 -33.80 -24.61 11.43
C LYS A 12 -32.81 -24.28 10.28
N ALA A 13 -32.63 -23.02 9.89
CA ALA A 13 -31.86 -22.63 8.70
C ALA A 13 -31.21 -21.23 8.79
N VAL A 14 -30.70 -20.81 9.95
CA VAL A 14 -29.95 -19.53 10.02
C VAL A 14 -28.50 -19.73 9.53
N GLN A 15 -28.27 -19.69 8.22
CA GLN A 15 -26.96 -19.96 7.62
C GLN A 15 -25.99 -18.76 7.61
N HIS A 16 -26.48 -17.53 7.84
CA HIS A 16 -25.71 -16.31 7.58
C HIS A 16 -25.60 -15.34 8.76
N LEU A 17 -26.36 -15.53 9.85
CA LEU A 17 -26.28 -14.68 11.03
C LEU A 17 -25.12 -15.13 11.92
N LYS A 18 -24.01 -14.38 11.91
CA LYS A 18 -22.81 -14.70 12.72
C LYS A 18 -22.75 -13.96 14.06
N LYS A 19 -23.35 -12.78 14.14
CA LYS A 19 -23.23 -11.90 15.31
C LYS A 19 -24.44 -10.99 15.43
N ILE A 20 -24.99 -10.90 16.64
CA ILE A 20 -25.97 -9.89 17.04
C ILE A 20 -25.28 -8.92 17.98
N ARG A 21 -25.36 -7.62 17.69
CA ARG A 21 -24.85 -6.56 18.57
C ARG A 21 -26.01 -5.64 18.94
N ILE A 22 -26.40 -5.68 20.21
CA ILE A 22 -27.43 -4.79 20.76
C ILE A 22 -26.72 -3.58 21.37
N VAL A 23 -27.10 -2.38 20.94
CA VAL A 23 -26.55 -1.12 21.46
C VAL A 23 -27.66 -0.39 22.20
N ILE A 24 -27.46 -0.19 23.50
CA ILE A 24 -28.40 0.51 24.38
C ILE A 24 -27.86 1.92 24.59
N PHE A 25 -28.58 2.91 24.07
CA PHE A 25 -28.15 4.31 24.12
C PHE A 25 -28.55 5.01 25.43
N GLN A 26 -29.48 4.43 26.19
CA GLN A 26 -29.97 4.99 27.45
C GLN A 26 -29.46 4.16 28.62
N THR A 27 -28.56 4.74 29.42
CA THR A 27 -27.93 4.06 30.58
C THR A 27 -28.95 3.48 31.56
N LYS A 28 -30.09 4.17 31.75
CA LYS A 28 -31.19 3.72 32.62
C LYS A 28 -31.83 2.39 32.17
N MET A 29 -31.75 2.05 30.89
CA MET A 29 -32.31 0.80 30.34
C MET A 29 -31.35 -0.38 30.46
N ASN A 30 -30.09 -0.17 30.83
CA ASN A 30 -29.09 -1.25 30.94
C ASN A 30 -29.46 -2.26 32.03
N GLY A 31 -29.95 -1.79 33.18
CA GLY A 31 -30.32 -2.66 34.29
C GLY A 31 -31.49 -3.58 33.94
N GLU A 32 -32.56 -3.01 33.40
CA GLU A 32 -33.74 -3.77 32.97
C GLU A 32 -33.41 -4.77 31.85
N PHE A 33 -32.57 -4.36 30.89
CA PHE A 33 -32.11 -5.24 29.82
C PHE A 33 -31.25 -6.39 30.37
N TYR A 34 -30.33 -6.10 31.28
CA TYR A 34 -29.48 -7.12 31.91
C TYR A 34 -30.30 -8.16 32.68
N GLU A 35 -31.25 -7.70 33.51
CA GLU A 35 -32.14 -8.60 34.25
C GLU A 35 -33.04 -9.45 33.32
N SER A 36 -33.51 -8.87 32.22
CA SER A 36 -34.28 -9.61 31.19
C SER A 36 -33.45 -10.70 30.52
N MET A 37 -32.16 -10.42 30.23
CA MET A 37 -31.25 -11.42 29.67
C MET A 37 -30.92 -12.53 30.68
N LYS A 38 -30.69 -12.18 31.95
CA LYS A 38 -30.36 -13.14 33.01
C LYS A 38 -31.49 -14.14 33.25
N LYS A 39 -32.74 -13.65 33.32
CA LYS A 39 -33.94 -14.50 33.47
C LYS A 39 -34.10 -15.50 32.31
N ARG A 40 -33.68 -15.13 31.10
CA ARG A 40 -33.76 -16.00 29.91
C ARG A 40 -32.64 -17.06 29.92
N GLN A 41 -31.46 -16.71 30.40
CA GLN A 41 -30.34 -17.65 30.56
C GLN A 41 -30.65 -18.78 31.55
N GLU A 42 -31.40 -18.49 32.62
CA GLU A 42 -31.81 -19.49 33.62
C GLU A 42 -32.87 -20.48 33.09
N LEU A 43 -33.56 -20.15 31.99
CA LEU A 43 -34.57 -21.02 31.35
C LEU A 43 -33.95 -22.02 30.36
N ASP A 44 -32.83 -21.67 29.73
CA ASP A 44 -32.17 -22.48 28.68
C ASP A 44 -31.15 -23.51 29.23
N ALA A 45 -30.86 -23.49 30.54
CA ALA A 45 -29.86 -24.37 31.16
C ALA A 45 -30.29 -25.86 31.30
N TYR A 46 -31.46 -26.24 30.80
CA TYR A 46 -32.00 -27.61 30.88
C TYR A 46 -31.86 -28.44 29.61
N ASP A 47 -31.36 -27.89 28.50
CA ASP A 47 -31.35 -28.63 27.25
C ASP A 47 -30.15 -28.30 26.35
N SER A 48 -29.59 -29.34 25.74
CA SER A 48 -28.51 -29.37 24.74
C SER A 48 -27.05 -29.26 25.21
N ASP A 49 -26.51 -30.44 25.53
CA ASP A 49 -25.10 -30.81 25.44
C ASP A 49 -24.88 -31.44 24.04
N THR A 50 -24.17 -30.82 23.09
CA THR A 50 -23.52 -31.52 21.95
C THR A 50 -22.41 -30.69 21.28
N ASP A 51 -21.30 -31.41 21.11
CA ASP A 51 -19.96 -31.12 20.60
C ASP A 51 -19.87 -30.74 19.10
N GLU A 52 -19.11 -29.67 18.77
CA GLU A 52 -18.80 -29.24 17.39
C GLU A 52 -17.38 -29.66 16.99
N SER A 53 -17.26 -30.67 16.14
CA SER A 53 -16.00 -31.00 15.45
C SER A 53 -16.20 -31.19 13.95
N LYS A 54 -15.55 -30.31 13.16
CA LYS A 54 -14.84 -30.56 11.87
C LYS A 54 -14.85 -29.34 10.94
N LEU A 55 -13.74 -28.61 10.91
CA LEU A 55 -13.37 -27.72 9.81
C LEU A 55 -12.31 -28.42 8.96
N ALA A 56 -12.61 -28.66 7.67
CA ALA A 56 -11.65 -29.14 6.69
C ALA A 56 -11.47 -28.09 5.57
N SER A 57 -10.21 -27.77 5.36
CA SER A 57 -9.60 -26.89 4.36
C SER A 57 -9.82 -27.32 2.92
N PHE A 58 -10.04 -26.36 2.01
CA PHE A 58 -9.75 -26.55 0.58
C PHE A 58 -9.01 -25.36 -0.02
N SER A 59 -7.83 -25.66 -0.56
CA SER A 59 -6.84 -24.75 -1.11
C SER A 59 -7.08 -24.44 -2.58
N PHE A 60 -6.75 -23.20 -2.95
CA PHE A 60 -6.81 -22.62 -4.29
C PHE A 60 -5.72 -23.18 -5.23
N SER A 61 -6.06 -23.32 -6.51
CA SER A 61 -5.10 -23.45 -7.62
C SER A 61 -5.38 -22.37 -8.65
N LYS A 62 -4.40 -21.49 -8.92
CA LYS A 62 -4.49 -20.43 -9.94
C LYS A 62 -3.50 -20.76 -11.06
N LYS A 63 -3.99 -20.82 -12.31
CA LYS A 63 -3.15 -20.85 -13.51
C LYS A 63 -3.01 -19.43 -14.05
N GLN A 64 -1.78 -19.09 -14.41
CA GLN A 64 -1.34 -17.81 -14.97
C GLN A 64 -1.54 -17.81 -16.49
N SER A 65 -2.06 -16.72 -17.02
CA SER A 65 -2.18 -16.45 -18.45
C SER A 65 -1.70 -15.03 -18.72
N THR A 66 -1.08 -14.88 -19.89
CA THR A 66 -0.17 -13.84 -20.37
C THR A 66 -0.83 -12.48 -20.60
N GLU A 67 -0.09 -11.42 -20.20
CA GLU A 67 -0.49 -10.02 -20.20
C GLU A 67 -0.72 -9.44 -21.60
N LYS A 68 -1.95 -9.00 -21.84
CA LYS A 68 -2.20 -7.72 -22.51
C LYS A 68 -2.53 -6.73 -21.40
N LYS A 69 -1.97 -5.50 -21.43
CA LYS A 69 -2.27 -4.44 -20.45
C LYS A 69 -3.77 -4.13 -20.50
N GLN A 70 -4.53 -4.87 -19.70
CA GLN A 70 -5.93 -4.59 -19.42
C GLN A 70 -5.97 -3.37 -18.50
N PRO A 71 -7.00 -2.52 -18.61
CA PRO A 71 -7.24 -1.51 -17.59
C PRO A 71 -7.27 -2.23 -16.23
N VAL A 72 -6.37 -1.82 -15.33
CA VAL A 72 -6.29 -2.39 -13.98
C VAL A 72 -7.53 -1.92 -13.24
N VAL A 73 -8.62 -2.67 -13.37
CA VAL A 73 -9.83 -2.44 -12.61
C VAL A 73 -9.61 -3.10 -11.25
N LEU A 74 -9.34 -2.27 -10.23
CA LEU A 74 -9.35 -2.73 -8.85
C LEU A 74 -10.79 -3.18 -8.54
N GLU A 75 -10.96 -4.48 -8.24
CA GLU A 75 -12.28 -5.08 -8.06
C GLU A 75 -13.11 -4.30 -7.03
N LYS A 76 -14.27 -3.77 -7.48
CA LYS A 76 -15.22 -3.07 -6.61
C LYS A 76 -16.17 -4.09 -5.97
N LYS A 77 -15.81 -4.59 -4.79
CA LYS A 77 -16.73 -5.42 -4.00
C LYS A 77 -17.67 -4.50 -3.22
N VAL A 78 -18.91 -4.35 -3.69
CA VAL A 78 -19.94 -3.61 -2.96
C VAL A 78 -20.67 -4.58 -2.02
N GLU A 79 -20.46 -4.42 -0.71
CA GLU A 79 -21.26 -5.12 0.29
C GLU A 79 -22.51 -4.29 0.57
N LEU A 80 -23.67 -4.80 0.15
CA LEU A 80 -24.95 -4.14 0.37
C LEU A 80 -25.37 -4.32 1.83
N VAL A 81 -25.67 -3.21 2.49
CA VAL A 81 -26.24 -3.19 3.85
C VAL A 81 -27.66 -2.67 3.76
N THR A 82 -28.61 -3.44 4.30
CA THR A 82 -30.02 -3.04 4.40
C THR A 82 -30.31 -2.54 5.80
N PHE A 83 -30.86 -1.34 5.92
CA PHE A 83 -31.36 -0.79 7.17
C PHE A 83 -32.88 -0.96 7.23
N GLN A 84 -33.38 -1.55 8.31
CA GLN A 84 -34.80 -1.58 8.63
C GLN A 84 -35.06 -0.59 9.77
N ILE A 85 -35.96 0.36 9.55
CA ILE A 85 -36.27 1.46 10.48
C ILE A 85 -37.73 1.33 10.89
N CYS A 86 -37.98 1.26 12.18
CA CYS A 86 -39.32 1.23 12.77
C CYS A 86 -39.49 2.42 13.71
N GLY A 87 -40.63 3.09 13.67
CA GLY A 87 -40.93 4.25 14.50
C GLY A 87 -42.43 4.40 14.73
N GLU A 88 -42.79 5.25 15.69
CA GLU A 88 -44.19 5.45 16.12
C GLU A 88 -45.08 6.10 15.04
N SER A 89 -44.46 6.82 14.08
CA SER A 89 -45.15 7.39 12.93
C SER A 89 -44.27 7.33 11.67
N GLN A 90 -44.91 7.39 10.50
CA GLN A 90 -44.19 7.48 9.21
C GLN A 90 -43.22 8.67 9.19
N LYS A 91 -43.63 9.81 9.74
CA LYS A 91 -42.77 11.00 9.84
C LYS A 91 -41.49 10.72 10.62
N ASN A 92 -41.57 10.01 11.75
CA ASN A 92 -40.37 9.65 12.52
C ASN A 92 -39.44 8.71 11.74
N VAL A 93 -40.01 7.76 10.98
CA VAL A 93 -39.25 6.84 10.12
C VAL A 93 -38.53 7.62 9.01
N ASP A 94 -39.22 8.55 8.34
CA ASP A 94 -38.66 9.35 7.24
C ASP A 94 -37.58 10.32 7.72
N ASP A 95 -37.81 10.98 8.86
CA ASP A 95 -36.84 11.89 9.48
C ASP A 95 -35.56 11.11 9.88
N ALA A 96 -35.71 9.91 10.46
CA ALA A 96 -34.58 9.04 10.81
C ALA A 96 -33.84 8.50 9.58
N ALA A 97 -34.56 8.06 8.55
CA ALA A 97 -33.96 7.58 7.29
C ALA A 97 -33.14 8.70 6.61
N SER A 98 -33.69 9.91 6.57
CA SER A 98 -33.02 11.09 6.02
C SER A 98 -31.77 11.45 6.83
N TRP A 99 -31.85 11.40 8.17
CA TRP A 99 -30.70 11.65 9.04
C TRP A 99 -29.59 10.63 8.84
N ILE A 100 -29.89 9.33 8.74
CA ILE A 100 -28.90 8.27 8.47
C ILE A 100 -28.24 8.52 7.11
N LYS A 101 -29.04 8.77 6.06
CA LYS A 101 -28.54 9.02 4.71
C LYS A 101 -27.60 10.24 4.68
N ASN A 102 -28.02 11.35 5.28
CA ASN A 102 -27.21 12.56 5.34
C ASN A 102 -25.93 12.36 6.14
N SER A 103 -26.01 11.63 7.26
CA SER A 103 -24.84 11.27 8.07
C SER A 103 -23.83 10.45 7.26
N ILE A 104 -24.30 9.45 6.50
CA ILE A 104 -23.43 8.64 5.64
C ILE A 104 -22.80 9.51 4.54
N LEU A 105 -23.60 10.31 3.84
CA LEU A 105 -23.12 11.16 2.74
C LEU A 105 -22.11 12.20 3.20
N LYS A 106 -22.28 12.76 4.40
CA LYS A 106 -21.35 13.75 4.98
C LYS A 106 -19.98 13.17 5.31
N GLU A 107 -19.91 11.88 5.64
CA GLU A 107 -18.65 11.19 5.94
C GLU A 107 -17.92 10.70 4.67
N GLN A 108 -18.64 10.59 3.54
CA GLN A 108 -18.05 10.22 2.25
C GLN A 108 -17.28 11.39 1.64
N SER A 109 -16.14 11.07 1.04
CA SER A 109 -15.28 12.01 0.35
C SER A 109 -14.69 11.36 -0.89
N GLU A 110 -14.21 12.21 -1.79
CA GLU A 110 -13.47 11.80 -2.96
C GLU A 110 -12.25 12.69 -3.13
N ASN A 111 -11.14 12.11 -3.56
CA ASN A 111 -9.95 12.85 -3.95
C ASN A 111 -9.40 12.32 -5.28
N ILE A 112 -8.86 13.23 -6.08
CA ILE A 112 -8.28 12.93 -7.40
C ILE A 112 -6.83 13.41 -7.38
N ILE A 113 -5.92 12.49 -7.70
CA ILE A 113 -4.48 12.78 -7.80
C ILE A 113 -4.06 12.59 -9.25
N SER A 114 -3.59 13.67 -9.88
CA SER A 114 -3.15 13.69 -11.28
C SER A 114 -1.63 13.87 -11.38
N ASP A 115 -0.95 12.99 -12.11
CA ASP A 115 0.50 13.05 -12.31
C ASP A 115 0.91 12.13 -13.48
N GLU A 116 1.77 12.60 -14.38
CA GLU A 116 2.23 11.82 -15.55
C GLU A 116 2.89 10.49 -15.17
N LEU A 117 3.52 10.41 -13.98
CA LEU A 117 4.17 9.18 -13.52
C LEU A 117 3.19 8.07 -13.15
N ILE A 118 1.88 8.35 -13.05
CA ILE A 118 0.88 7.31 -12.81
C ILE A 118 0.86 6.30 -13.95
N GLU A 119 1.14 6.71 -15.20
CA GLU A 119 1.25 5.80 -16.33
C GLU A 119 2.41 4.78 -16.16
N SER A 120 3.44 5.16 -15.40
CA SER A 120 4.62 4.33 -15.14
C SER A 120 4.44 3.34 -13.98
N PHE A 121 3.26 3.28 -13.34
CA PHE A 121 3.02 2.35 -12.24
C PHE A 121 3.16 0.90 -12.69
N ASP A 122 4.11 0.19 -12.07
CA ASP A 122 4.37 -1.22 -12.31
C ASP A 122 3.52 -2.12 -11.39
N GLN A 123 3.68 -3.43 -11.54
CA GLN A 123 2.93 -4.44 -10.81
C GLN A 123 3.00 -4.29 -9.28
N ARG A 124 4.08 -3.73 -8.74
CA ARG A 124 4.29 -3.42 -7.32
C ARG A 124 3.41 -2.27 -6.86
N GLN A 125 3.37 -1.16 -7.60
CA GLN A 125 2.48 -0.03 -7.28
C GLN A 125 1.03 -0.47 -7.38
N ILE A 126 0.66 -1.23 -8.42
CA ILE A 126 -0.68 -1.79 -8.57
C ILE A 126 -1.08 -2.69 -7.39
N LYS A 127 -0.19 -3.60 -6.96
CA LYS A 127 -0.45 -4.43 -5.77
C LYS A 127 -0.62 -3.59 -4.51
N THR A 128 0.18 -2.53 -4.37
CA THR A 128 0.09 -1.61 -3.24
C THR A 128 -1.26 -0.90 -3.20
N LEU A 129 -1.76 -0.43 -4.35
CA LEU A 129 -3.09 0.18 -4.46
C LEU A 129 -4.21 -0.82 -4.13
N ALA A 130 -4.13 -2.07 -4.63
CA ALA A 130 -5.10 -3.11 -4.30
C ALA A 130 -5.13 -3.43 -2.79
N ASP A 131 -3.95 -3.46 -2.15
CA ASP A 131 -3.82 -3.68 -0.71
C ASP A 131 -4.33 -2.49 0.11
N LEU A 132 -4.11 -1.25 -0.35
CA LEU A 132 -4.69 -0.05 0.26
C LEU A 132 -6.22 -0.09 0.16
N GLN A 133 -6.76 -0.40 -1.02
CA GLN A 133 -8.20 -0.53 -1.24
C GLN A 133 -8.84 -1.50 -0.25
N ARG A 134 -8.26 -2.70 -0.10
CA ARG A 134 -8.76 -3.74 0.81
C ARG A 134 -8.67 -3.35 2.28
N ARG A 135 -7.54 -2.78 2.72
CA ARG A 135 -7.31 -2.47 4.14
C ARG A 135 -8.03 -1.22 4.63
N LYS A 136 -8.26 -0.26 3.73
CA LYS A 136 -8.84 1.05 4.04
C LYS A 136 -10.30 1.18 3.60
N HIS A 137 -10.88 0.12 3.03
CA HIS A 137 -12.27 0.09 2.57
C HIS A 137 -12.64 1.27 1.66
N VAL A 138 -11.69 1.75 0.87
CA VAL A 138 -11.91 2.77 -0.15
C VAL A 138 -12.18 2.10 -1.50
N THR A 139 -12.62 2.88 -2.48
CA THR A 139 -12.60 2.53 -3.90
C THR A 139 -11.48 3.34 -4.55
N ILE A 140 -10.59 2.67 -5.30
CA ILE A 140 -9.51 3.31 -6.04
C ILE A 140 -9.73 3.00 -7.52
N GLN A 141 -9.69 4.03 -8.36
CA GLN A 141 -9.82 3.91 -9.81
C GLN A 141 -8.59 4.54 -10.46
N LEU A 142 -7.92 3.76 -11.32
CA LEU A 142 -6.85 4.26 -12.17
C LEU A 142 -7.45 4.64 -13.53
N GLU A 143 -7.33 5.91 -13.89
CA GLU A 143 -7.85 6.46 -15.13
C GLU A 143 -6.68 6.91 -16.02
N ASN A 144 -6.15 5.95 -16.80
CA ASN A 144 -5.01 6.17 -17.69
C ASN A 144 -5.40 6.72 -19.08
N ASN A 145 -6.68 6.92 -19.33
CA ASN A 145 -7.21 7.47 -20.58
C ASN A 145 -7.27 9.01 -20.59
N GLN A 146 -6.84 9.65 -19.50
CA GLN A 146 -6.73 11.11 -19.37
C GLN A 146 -5.26 11.53 -19.38
N SER A 147 -4.99 12.80 -19.74
CA SER A 147 -3.65 13.39 -19.74
C SER A 147 -3.69 14.70 -18.95
N PRO A 148 -3.02 14.79 -17.79
CA PRO A 148 -2.29 13.72 -17.12
C PRO A 148 -3.22 12.58 -16.62
N PRO A 149 -2.74 11.34 -16.53
CA PRO A 149 -3.47 10.23 -15.89
C PRO A 149 -3.73 10.55 -14.41
N HIS A 150 -4.79 9.97 -13.84
CA HIS A 150 -5.15 10.21 -12.44
C HIS A 150 -5.62 8.97 -11.69
N VAL A 151 -5.44 9.04 -10.36
CA VAL A 151 -5.98 8.10 -9.40
C VAL A 151 -7.13 8.76 -8.65
N LYS A 152 -8.32 8.21 -8.81
CA LYS A 152 -9.52 8.63 -8.08
C LYS A 152 -9.75 7.72 -6.87
N ILE A 153 -9.92 8.32 -5.70
CA ILE A 153 -10.06 7.62 -4.42
C ILE A 153 -11.37 8.08 -3.79
N SER A 154 -12.30 7.15 -3.55
CA SER A 154 -13.61 7.44 -2.94
C SER A 154 -13.84 6.58 -1.69
N GLY A 155 -14.41 7.15 -0.63
CA GLY A 155 -14.67 6.43 0.62
C GLY A 155 -14.83 7.38 1.81
N ILE A 156 -14.69 6.88 3.03
CA ILE A 156 -14.78 7.74 4.22
C ILE A 156 -13.59 8.71 4.30
N THR A 157 -13.86 9.94 4.75
CA THR A 157 -12.91 11.07 4.73
C THR A 157 -11.53 10.73 5.30
N ARG A 158 -11.47 10.08 6.46
CA ARG A 158 -10.19 9.71 7.11
C ARG A 158 -9.35 8.76 6.25
N ASP A 159 -10.01 7.78 5.64
CA ASP A 159 -9.32 6.74 4.89
C ASP A 159 -8.94 7.24 3.49
N VAL A 160 -9.77 8.07 2.85
CA VAL A 160 -9.43 8.77 1.60
C VAL A 160 -8.19 9.64 1.80
N TYR A 161 -8.12 10.44 2.87
CA TYR A 161 -6.94 11.24 3.18
C TYR A 161 -5.69 10.36 3.37
N SER A 162 -5.81 9.31 4.19
CA SER A 162 -4.71 8.38 4.45
C SER A 162 -4.19 7.70 3.18
N VAL A 163 -5.08 7.26 2.28
CA VAL A 163 -4.70 6.63 1.02
C VAL A 163 -4.11 7.65 0.05
N SER A 164 -4.65 8.88 0.02
CA SER A 164 -4.13 9.95 -0.82
C SER A 164 -2.67 10.27 -0.52
N MET A 165 -2.30 10.32 0.76
CA MET A 165 -0.92 10.52 1.18
C MET A 165 0.00 9.39 0.72
N GLU A 166 -0.46 8.13 0.79
CA GLU A 166 0.31 6.97 0.32
C GLU A 166 0.54 7.00 -1.20
N VAL A 167 -0.49 7.38 -1.97
CA VAL A 167 -0.38 7.55 -3.43
C VAL A 167 0.59 8.68 -3.78
N GLN A 168 0.49 9.83 -3.10
CA GLN A 168 1.45 10.92 -3.29
C GLN A 168 2.89 10.49 -2.97
N ASN A 169 3.09 9.74 -1.88
CA ASN A 169 4.41 9.21 -1.52
C ASN A 169 4.94 8.22 -2.57
N MET A 170 4.08 7.41 -3.20
CA MET A 170 4.48 6.53 -4.28
C MET A 170 4.97 7.33 -5.50
N ILE A 171 4.23 8.37 -5.89
CA ILE A 171 4.60 9.26 -7.00
C ILE A 171 5.91 9.97 -6.68
N GLN A 172 6.07 10.51 -5.46
CA GLN A 172 7.29 11.18 -5.04
C GLN A 172 8.51 10.25 -5.13
N LYS A 173 8.40 8.99 -4.69
CA LYS A 173 9.49 8.01 -4.82
C LYS A 173 9.89 7.75 -6.27
N LEU A 174 8.94 7.76 -7.19
CA LEU A 174 9.24 7.63 -8.63
C LEU A 174 9.97 8.86 -9.15
N LYS A 175 9.54 10.08 -8.74
CA LYS A 175 10.24 11.33 -9.07
C LYS A 175 11.69 11.31 -8.57
N ASP A 176 11.89 10.97 -7.29
CA ASP A 176 13.22 10.91 -6.67
C ASP A 176 14.11 9.90 -7.41
N THR A 177 13.56 8.75 -7.80
CA THR A 177 14.30 7.73 -8.55
C THR A 177 14.68 8.21 -9.94
N GLN A 178 13.78 8.89 -10.66
CA GLN A 178 14.04 9.42 -11.99
C GLN A 178 15.08 10.55 -11.94
N GLU A 179 15.00 11.42 -10.93
CA GLU A 179 15.98 12.49 -10.70
C GLU A 179 17.36 11.89 -10.39
N GLU A 180 17.43 10.90 -9.50
CA GLU A 180 18.68 10.21 -9.17
C GLU A 180 19.30 9.54 -10.40
N GLN A 181 18.50 8.85 -11.21
CA GLN A 181 18.96 8.25 -12.47
C GLN A 181 19.46 9.30 -13.46
N SER A 182 18.74 10.40 -13.61
CA SER A 182 19.12 11.51 -14.51
C SER A 182 20.43 12.16 -14.07
N LYS A 183 20.59 12.38 -12.76
CA LYS A 183 21.84 12.89 -12.18
C LYS A 183 22.99 11.90 -12.38
N ALA A 184 22.75 10.61 -12.15
CA ALA A 184 23.75 9.58 -12.33
C ALA A 184 24.24 9.49 -13.78
N GLU A 185 23.33 9.63 -14.75
CA GLU A 185 23.65 9.72 -16.17
C GLU A 185 24.58 10.89 -16.49
N LEU A 186 24.21 12.10 -16.04
CA LEU A 186 24.98 13.31 -16.28
C LEU A 186 26.40 13.22 -15.69
N VAL A 187 26.51 12.75 -14.44
CA VAL A 187 27.81 12.59 -13.78
C VAL A 187 28.66 11.54 -14.50
N TYR A 188 28.07 10.42 -14.92
CA TYR A 188 28.77 9.36 -15.64
C TYR A 188 29.32 9.83 -17.01
N ASN A 189 28.66 10.81 -17.65
CA ASN A 189 29.13 11.41 -18.90
C ASN A 189 30.30 12.37 -18.71
N LEU A 190 30.46 12.95 -17.52
CA LEU A 190 31.56 13.89 -17.20
C LEU A 190 32.77 13.21 -16.57
N VAL A 191 32.55 12.19 -15.73
CA VAL A 191 33.61 11.52 -14.96
C VAL A 191 33.33 10.03 -14.86
N GLU A 192 34.34 9.22 -15.16
CA GLU A 192 34.34 7.78 -14.95
C GLU A 192 35.18 7.38 -13.75
N TRP A 193 34.55 6.71 -12.80
CA TRP A 193 35.19 5.98 -11.74
C TRP A 193 35.39 4.53 -12.17
N ARG A 194 36.58 3.98 -11.92
CA ARG A 194 36.94 2.62 -12.32
C ARG A 194 37.60 1.84 -11.18
N TYR A 195 37.44 0.52 -11.21
CA TYR A 195 38.08 -0.43 -10.31
C TYR A 195 38.80 -1.54 -11.11
N PRO A 196 39.74 -2.27 -10.48
CA PRO A 196 40.47 -3.34 -11.15
C PRO A 196 39.54 -4.49 -11.55
N GLY A 197 39.60 -4.85 -12.83
CA GLY A 197 38.93 -5.99 -13.44
C GLY A 197 39.85 -7.19 -13.58
N SER A 198 39.44 -8.12 -14.45
CA SER A 198 40.27 -9.27 -14.83
C SER A 198 41.44 -8.81 -15.72
N ASN A 199 42.57 -9.51 -15.66
CA ASN A 199 43.72 -9.32 -16.56
C ASN A 199 44.30 -7.88 -16.56
N ASP A 200 44.41 -7.27 -15.38
CA ASP A 200 45.02 -5.93 -15.20
C ASP A 200 44.28 -4.79 -15.95
N THR A 201 43.03 -5.02 -16.33
CA THR A 201 42.16 -4.01 -16.93
C THR A 201 41.40 -3.24 -15.85
N PHE A 202 40.97 -2.01 -16.16
CA PHE A 202 40.06 -1.25 -15.31
C PHE A 202 38.65 -1.29 -15.88
N VAL A 203 37.67 -1.52 -15.01
CA VAL A 203 36.24 -1.59 -15.35
C VAL A 203 35.52 -0.44 -14.67
N ALA A 204 34.62 0.22 -15.40
CA ALA A 204 33.81 1.30 -14.86
C ALA A 204 32.83 0.80 -13.79
N PHE A 205 32.59 1.61 -12.77
CA PHE A 205 31.44 1.42 -11.88
C PHE A 205 30.13 1.65 -12.64
N ASP A 206 29.03 1.08 -12.14
CA ASP A 206 27.70 1.46 -12.63
C ASP A 206 27.43 2.94 -12.36
N LYS A 207 26.51 3.53 -13.12
CA LYS A 207 26.26 4.98 -13.11
C LYS A 207 25.91 5.51 -11.72
N LEU A 208 25.15 4.75 -10.94
CA LEU A 208 24.74 5.16 -9.60
C LEU A 208 25.92 5.15 -8.62
N THR A 209 26.70 4.06 -8.59
CA THR A 209 27.91 3.99 -7.76
C THR A 209 28.95 5.04 -8.18
N ASN A 210 29.08 5.29 -9.48
CA ASN A 210 29.93 6.35 -10.04
C ASN A 210 29.52 7.73 -9.51
N MET A 211 28.22 8.04 -9.57
CA MET A 211 27.67 9.29 -9.04
C MET A 211 27.92 9.43 -7.53
N GLN A 212 27.72 8.36 -6.76
CA GLN A 212 27.96 8.38 -5.31
C GLN A 212 29.43 8.63 -4.95
N LEU A 213 30.36 8.02 -5.69
CA LEU A 213 31.80 8.27 -5.55
C LEU A 213 32.15 9.72 -5.86
N GLU A 214 31.60 10.27 -6.94
CA GLU A 214 31.83 11.65 -7.34
C GLU A 214 31.24 12.66 -6.35
N ASP A 215 29.98 12.48 -5.95
CA ASP A 215 29.32 13.32 -4.94
C ASP A 215 30.10 13.30 -3.62
N ALA A 216 30.57 12.13 -3.18
CA ALA A 216 31.36 12.00 -1.96
C ALA A 216 32.72 12.70 -2.08
N LYS A 217 33.36 12.64 -3.26
CA LYS A 217 34.62 13.33 -3.55
C LYS A 217 34.44 14.85 -3.54
N ILE A 218 33.38 15.37 -4.18
CA ILE A 218 33.02 16.80 -4.19
C ILE A 218 32.70 17.28 -2.77
N ALA A 219 31.95 16.49 -2.01
CA ALA A 219 31.62 16.78 -0.62
C ALA A 219 32.80 16.60 0.37
N LYS A 220 34.00 16.27 -0.12
CA LYS A 220 35.22 16.05 0.67
C LYS A 220 35.03 15.03 1.80
N LYS A 221 34.19 14.01 1.59
CA LYS A 221 34.06 12.90 2.52
C LYS A 221 35.37 12.11 2.52
N ALA A 222 35.82 11.67 3.69
CA ALA A 222 37.03 10.86 3.79
C ALA A 222 36.80 9.45 3.20
N HIS A 223 35.64 8.87 3.45
CA HIS A 223 35.33 7.50 3.04
C HIS A 223 33.94 7.35 2.44
N VAL A 224 33.79 6.40 1.53
CA VAL A 224 32.50 5.95 0.98
C VAL A 224 32.51 4.43 0.83
N THR A 225 31.38 3.77 1.08
CA THR A 225 31.26 2.32 0.90
C THR A 225 30.67 2.04 -0.48
N VAL A 226 31.31 1.18 -1.25
CA VAL A 226 30.84 0.71 -2.56
C VAL A 226 30.68 -0.80 -2.56
N LYS A 227 29.86 -1.32 -3.46
CA LYS A 227 29.63 -2.76 -3.59
C LYS A 227 30.16 -3.27 -4.94
N ILE A 228 31.10 -4.21 -4.91
CA ILE A 228 31.68 -4.83 -6.10
C ILE A 228 31.51 -6.34 -5.99
N LYS A 229 30.91 -6.98 -7.00
CA LYS A 229 30.62 -8.44 -7.01
C LYS A 229 29.97 -8.91 -5.69
N ASN A 230 29.00 -8.13 -5.21
CA ASN A 230 28.25 -8.36 -3.97
C ASN A 230 29.06 -8.29 -2.65
N LYS A 231 30.31 -7.82 -2.68
CA LYS A 231 31.13 -7.52 -1.49
C LYS A 231 31.24 -6.03 -1.27
N ASN A 232 31.25 -5.61 -0.01
CA ASN A 232 31.39 -4.21 0.37
C ASN A 232 32.87 -3.84 0.49
N TYR A 233 33.21 -2.66 0.00
CA TYR A 233 34.55 -2.08 0.11
C TYR A 233 34.44 -0.65 0.61
N LYS A 234 35.27 -0.31 1.59
CA LYS A 234 35.42 1.06 2.09
C LYS A 234 36.51 1.76 1.29
N VAL A 235 36.10 2.71 0.47
CA VAL A 235 36.96 3.55 -0.35
C VAL A 235 37.40 4.76 0.47
N ASP A 236 38.70 4.98 0.58
CA ASP A 236 39.29 6.24 1.00
C ASP A 236 39.45 7.16 -0.22
N LEU A 237 38.76 8.30 -0.19
CA LEU A 237 38.70 9.22 -1.33
C LEU A 237 39.92 10.15 -1.43
N ASN A 238 40.78 10.18 -0.42
CA ASN A 238 42.05 10.91 -0.45
C ASN A 238 43.14 10.08 -1.10
N THR A 239 43.24 8.81 -0.71
CA THR A 239 44.26 7.88 -1.24
C THR A 239 43.80 7.11 -2.47
N LEU A 240 42.49 7.13 -2.77
CA LEU A 240 41.84 6.37 -3.84
C LEU A 240 42.06 4.86 -3.71
N GLN A 241 42.07 4.37 -2.47
CA GLN A 241 42.19 2.94 -2.14
C GLN A 241 40.89 2.41 -1.56
N ALA A 242 40.52 1.20 -1.99
CA ALA A 242 39.37 0.46 -1.50
C ALA A 242 39.84 -0.72 -0.64
N ASN A 243 39.28 -0.85 0.56
CA ASN A 243 39.61 -1.90 1.52
C ASN A 243 38.38 -2.75 1.85
N ASP A 244 38.51 -4.07 1.89
CA ASP A 244 37.48 -4.94 2.50
C ASP A 244 37.74 -5.21 3.98
N ASP A 245 36.78 -5.86 4.62
CA ASP A 245 36.85 -6.26 6.04
C ASP A 245 37.91 -7.35 6.31
N GLN A 246 38.52 -7.91 5.27
CA GLN A 246 39.55 -8.96 5.34
C GLN A 246 40.97 -8.42 5.09
N GLY A 247 41.11 -7.11 4.86
CA GLY A 247 42.39 -6.45 4.61
C GLY A 247 42.86 -6.49 3.15
N THR A 248 42.03 -6.92 2.21
CA THR A 248 42.31 -6.81 0.78
C THR A 248 42.19 -5.35 0.35
N THR A 249 43.26 -4.83 -0.26
CA THR A 249 43.31 -3.44 -0.74
C THR A 249 43.55 -3.40 -2.25
N PHE A 250 42.87 -2.49 -2.94
CA PHE A 250 43.19 -2.15 -4.33
C PHE A 250 42.94 -0.67 -4.63
N SER A 251 43.60 -0.15 -5.66
CA SER A 251 43.43 1.24 -6.11
C SER A 251 42.23 1.38 -7.03
N ILE A 252 41.45 2.44 -6.86
CA ILE A 252 40.44 2.89 -7.82
C ILE A 252 40.95 4.10 -8.60
N GLN A 253 40.32 4.40 -9.73
CA GLN A 253 40.67 5.52 -10.60
C GLN A 253 39.48 6.45 -10.81
N ARG A 254 39.75 7.76 -10.91
CA ARG A 254 38.80 8.79 -11.32
C ARG A 254 39.33 9.43 -12.61
N VAL A 255 38.59 9.30 -13.70
CA VAL A 255 39.00 9.74 -15.05
C VAL A 255 37.99 10.75 -15.58
N PRO A 256 38.37 12.01 -15.86
CA PRO A 256 37.47 12.94 -16.53
C PRO A 256 37.23 12.51 -17.98
N LYS A 257 35.97 12.56 -18.42
CA LYS A 257 35.57 12.38 -19.82
C LYS A 257 35.47 13.77 -20.44
N ASN A 258 36.53 14.25 -21.05
CA ASN A 258 36.48 15.53 -21.77
C ASN A 258 35.56 15.39 -23.01
N GLU A 259 34.69 16.37 -23.26
CA GLU A 259 33.92 16.52 -24.53
C GLU A 259 34.81 16.98 -25.72
N GLY A 260 36.09 16.58 -25.74
CA GLY A 260 37.11 17.15 -26.61
C GLY A 260 37.80 16.14 -27.51
N ASN A 261 37.05 15.52 -28.41
CA ASN A 261 37.59 14.96 -29.66
C ASN A 261 36.62 15.27 -30.83
N LEU A 262 36.18 16.52 -30.92
CA LEU A 262 35.90 17.14 -32.22
C LEU A 262 37.26 17.48 -32.84
N GLN A 263 37.87 16.47 -33.44
CA GLN A 263 38.99 16.66 -34.35
C GLN A 263 38.41 17.36 -35.58
N LEU A 264 38.53 18.69 -35.60
CA LEU A 264 38.32 19.50 -36.79
C LEU A 264 39.29 18.99 -37.87
N CYS A 265 38.75 18.26 -38.84
CA CYS A 265 39.32 18.14 -40.18
C CYS A 265 38.77 19.28 -41.04
#